data_AF-A0AAW9EDL3-F1
#
_entry.id   AF-A0AAW9EDL3-F1
#
_cell.length_a   1.000
_cell.length_b   1.000
_cell.length_c   1.000
_cell.angle_alpha   90.00
_cell.angle_beta   90.00
_cell.angle_gamma   90.00
#
_symmetry.space_group_name_H-M   'P 1'
#
loop_
_entity.id
_entity.type
_entity.pdbx_description
1 polymer ?
#
loop_
_entity_poly.entity_id
_entity_poly.type
_entity_poly.pdbx_seq_one_letter_code
_entity_poly.pdbx_strand_id
1 'polypeptide(L)' 'MHLYTLTGGEKGWWTVSLGGRVWLPKGELPFGLATDWGLVGKQAKI' A
#
# COMPACT_ATOMS: atom_id res chain seq x y z
N MET A 1 1.52 18.25 -3.24
CA MET A 1 1.61 16.81 -2.92
C MET A 1 0.82 16.06 -3.99
N HIS A 2 1.42 15.15 -4.76
CA HIS A 2 0.71 14.39 -5.78
C HIS A 2 0.24 13.06 -5.20
N LEU A 3 -1.03 12.74 -5.45
CA LEU A 3 -1.64 11.46 -5.11
C LEU A 3 -1.67 10.62 -6.38
N TYR A 4 -1.25 9.37 -6.26
CA TYR A 4 -1.23 8.43 -7.36
C TYR A 4 -2.32 7.38 -7.12
N THR A 5 -3.19 7.21 -8.12
CA THR A 5 -4.15 6.09 -8.10
C THR A 5 -3.40 4.83 -8.48
N LEU A 6 -3.36 3.86 -7.57
CA LEU A 6 -2.69 2.58 -7.81
C LEU A 6 -3.47 1.76 -8.84
N THR A 7 -2.76 1.32 -9.87
CA THR A 7 -3.32 0.54 -10.99
C THR A 7 -3.14 -0.96 -10.81
N GLY A 8 -2.24 -1.37 -9.92
CA GLY A 8 -1.95 -2.76 -9.61
C GLY A 8 -0.54 -3.20 -9.96
N GLY A 9 0.10 -2.57 -10.95
CA GLY A 9 1.44 -2.93 -11.41
C GLY A 9 2.58 -2.38 -10.55
N GLU A 10 2.27 -1.48 -9.62
CA GLU A 10 3.25 -0.91 -8.71
C GLU A 10 3.77 -1.98 -7.76
N LYS A 11 5.09 -2.04 -7.56
CA LYS A 11 5.76 -3.00 -6.69
C LYS A 11 6.62 -2.29 -5.68
N GLY A 12 6.50 -2.66 -4.41
CA GLY A 12 7.34 -2.09 -3.36
C GLY A 12 6.91 -2.50 -1.97
N TRP A 13 7.38 -1.72 -1.00
CA TRP A 13 6.95 -1.81 0.39
C TRP A 13 5.74 -0.91 0.63
N TRP A 14 4.72 -1.44 1.30
CA TRP A 14 3.44 -0.78 1.49
C TRP A 14 3.25 -0.35 2.93
N THR A 15 3.28 0.96 3.18
CA THR A 15 2.90 1.53 4.48
C THR A 15 1.44 1.94 4.45
N VAL A 16 0.55 1.06 4.95
CA VAL A 16 -0.88 1.37 5.08
C VAL A 16 -1.16 1.69 6.53
N SER A 17 -1.77 2.84 6.80
CA SER A 17 -2.11 3.25 8.17
C SER A 17 -3.57 3.66 8.30
N LEU A 18 -4.14 3.41 9.47
CA LEU A 18 -5.48 3.84 9.84
C LEU A 18 -5.53 4.07 11.36
N GLY A 19 -6.00 5.25 11.77
CA GLY A 19 -6.16 5.58 13.20
C GLY A 19 -4.86 5.50 14.00
N GLY A 20 -3.74 5.95 13.43
CA GLY A 20 -2.42 5.93 14.09
C GLY A 20 -1.77 4.54 14.20
N ARG A 21 -2.37 3.51 13.59
CA ARG A 21 -1.79 2.16 13.51
C ARG A 21 -1.31 1.89 12.09
N VAL A 22 -0.22 1.14 11.97
CA VAL A 22 0.27 0.62 10.69
C VAL A 22 -0.19 -0.82 10.51
N TRP A 23 -0.58 -1.17 9.30
CA TRP A 23 -0.94 -2.52 8.93
C TRP A 23 0.33 -3.35 8.68
N LEU A 24 0.49 -4.42 9.44
CA LEU A 24 1.61 -5.35 9.36
C LEU A 24 1.06 -6.79 9.28
N PRO A 25 0.70 -7.28 8.09
CA PRO A 25 0.26 -8.66 7.93
C PRO A 25 1.38 -9.59 8.40
N LYS A 26 1.06 -10.52 9.31
CA LYS A 26 2.02 -11.45 9.95
C LYS A 26 3.15 -10.76 10.72
N GLY A 27 2.98 -9.50 11.10
CA GLY A 27 3.97 -8.74 11.89
C GLY A 27 5.07 -8.07 11.07
N GLU A 28 5.00 -8.12 9.73
CA GLU A 28 6.01 -7.53 8.84
C GLU A 28 5.37 -6.50 7.90
N LEU A 29 6.19 -5.61 7.34
CA LEU A 29 5.73 -4.65 6.35
C LEU A 29 5.39 -5.40 5.04
N PRO A 30 4.23 -5.17 4.43
CA PRO A 30 3.88 -5.85 3.19
C PRO A 30 4.81 -5.42 2.05
N PHE A 31 5.44 -6.39 1.39
CA PHE A 31 6.19 -6.21 0.15
C PHE A 31 5.52 -6.98 -0.98
N GLY A 32 5.39 -6.38 -2.16
CA GLY A 32 4.79 -7.04 -3.33
C GLY A 32 4.09 -6.06 -4.27
N LEU A 33 3.23 -6.59 -5.14
CA LEU A 33 2.43 -5.77 -6.04
C LEU A 33 1.25 -5.13 -5.30
N ALA A 34 0.76 -3.99 -5.80
CA ALA A 34 -0.46 -3.37 -5.29
C ALA A 34 -1.68 -4.30 -5.38
N THR A 35 -1.73 -5.19 -6.40
CA THR A 35 -2.77 -6.22 -6.53
C THR A 35 -2.74 -7.26 -5.41
N ASP A 36 -1.55 -7.68 -4.98
CA ASP A 36 -1.37 -8.74 -3.98
C ASP A 36 -1.95 -8.33 -2.61
N TRP A 37 -1.97 -7.02 -2.36
CA TRP A 37 -2.42 -6.42 -1.11
C TRP A 37 -3.78 -5.71 -1.23
N GLY A 38 -4.49 -5.86 -2.35
CA GLY A 38 -5.83 -5.27 -2.55
C GLY A 38 -5.82 -3.73 -2.56
N LEU A 39 -4.74 -3.11 -3.04
CA LEU A 39 -4.55 -1.66 -3.03
C LEU A 39 -4.99 -0.97 -4.33
N VAL A 40 -5.47 -1.71 -5.32
CA VAL A 40 -5.94 -1.17 -6.61
C VAL A 40 -7.04 -0.13 -6.38
N GLY A 41 -6.93 1.02 -7.05
CA GLY A 41 -7.85 2.15 -6.93
C GLY A 41 -7.65 3.00 -5.66
N LYS A 42 -6.75 2.62 -4.75
CA LYS A 42 -6.38 3.47 -3.61
C LYS A 42 -5.44 4.58 -4.05
N GLN A 43 -5.47 5.67 -3.30
CA GLN A 43 -4.53 6.77 -3.48
C GLN A 43 -3.29 6.54 -2.62
N ALA A 44 -2.14 6.49 -3.27
CA ALA A 44 -0.84 6.41 -2.62
C ALA A 44 -0.11 7.75 -2.73
N LYS A 45 0.76 7.98 -1.75
CA LYS A 45 1.76 9.02 -1.79
C LYS A 45 3.13 8.35 -1.83
N ILE A 46 4.00 8.89 -2.68
CA ILE A 46 5.41 8.50 -2.78
C ILE A 46 6.23 9.51 -1.98
#